data_AF-A0A2E3W0H5-F1
#
_entry.id   AF-A0A2E3W0H5-F1
#
_cell.length_a   1.000
_cell.length_b   1.000
_cell.length_c   1.000
_cell.angle_alpha   90.00
_cell.angle_beta   90.00
_cell.angle_gamma   90.00
#
_symmetry.space_group_name_H-M   'P 1'
#
loop_
_entity.id
_entity.type
_entity.pdbx_description
1 polymer ?
#
loop_
_entity_poly.entity_id
_entity_poly.type
_entity_poly.pdbx_seq_one_letter_code
_entity_poly.pdbx_strand_id
1 'polypeptide(L)'
;MTIIGPCDEKPLFTGNLPIGSTMSVGAFSIKAFEQNNIEYKGTVAGVNSIFNTPMGLDAMEVLSDTEMRAHGWCYSVNGKSPEVFPDKFYIEDDADVVWWFGYALYLDGEWITQCSPTHLIAPEQFCSAN
;
A
#
# COMPACT_ATOMS: atom_id res chain seq x y z
N MET A 1 -11.74 -4.90 -4.27
CA MET A 1 -10.33 -4.61 -3.99
C MET A 1 -9.79 -3.62 -5.00
N THR A 2 -9.09 -2.60 -4.51
CA THR A 2 -8.45 -1.56 -5.31
C THR A 2 -6.97 -1.44 -4.91
N ILE A 3 -6.08 -1.25 -5.88
CA ILE A 3 -4.64 -1.04 -5.64
C ILE A 3 -4.22 0.26 -6.33
N ILE A 4 -3.72 1.22 -5.55
CA ILE A 4 -3.29 2.55 -6.02
C ILE A 4 -1.76 2.64 -5.93
N GLY A 5 -1.13 2.94 -7.06
CA GLY A 5 0.32 3.01 -7.18
C GLY A 5 0.93 4.34 -6.71
N PRO A 6 2.25 4.50 -6.90
CA PRO A 6 2.99 5.70 -6.52
C PRO A 6 2.73 6.95 -7.38
N CYS A 7 2.16 6.82 -8.60
CA CYS A 7 2.34 7.84 -9.63
C CYS A 7 1.08 8.51 -10.18
N ASP A 8 -0.07 7.87 -10.02
CA ASP A 8 -1.35 8.39 -10.51
C ASP A 8 -2.43 8.04 -9.48
N GLU A 9 -3.46 8.88 -9.39
CA GLU A 9 -4.67 8.60 -8.61
C GLU A 9 -5.42 7.39 -9.19
N LYS A 10 -5.29 7.16 -10.50
CA LYS A 10 -5.87 6.01 -11.18
C LYS A 10 -5.31 4.70 -10.60
N PRO A 11 -6.18 3.79 -10.14
CA PRO A 11 -5.74 2.50 -9.63
C PRO A 11 -4.98 1.67 -10.68
N LEU A 12 -3.92 1.00 -10.24
CA LEU A 12 -3.23 -0.03 -11.01
C LEU A 12 -4.11 -1.28 -11.19
N PHE A 13 -5.00 -1.52 -10.23
CA PHE A 13 -5.96 -2.61 -10.26
C PHE A 13 -7.25 -2.22 -9.57
N THR A 14 -8.38 -2.66 -10.14
CA THR A 14 -9.70 -2.62 -9.51
C THR A 14 -10.42 -3.90 -9.86
N GLY A 15 -10.84 -4.65 -8.85
CA GLY A 15 -11.55 -5.91 -9.04
C GLY A 15 -12.60 -6.14 -7.96
N ASN A 16 -13.78 -6.61 -8.36
CA ASN A 16 -14.79 -7.11 -7.43
C ASN A 16 -14.53 -8.60 -7.21
N LEU A 17 -14.01 -8.94 -6.03
CA LEU A 17 -13.55 -10.30 -5.71
C LEU A 17 -14.37 -10.86 -4.55
N PRO A 18 -14.99 -12.04 -4.71
CA PRO A 18 -15.77 -12.64 -3.65
C PRO A 18 -14.85 -13.07 -2.50
N ILE A 19 -15.18 -12.62 -1.30
CA ILE A 19 -14.48 -12.99 -0.06
C ILE A 19 -14.90 -14.41 0.33
N GLY A 20 -16.21 -14.70 0.34
CA GLY A 20 -16.78 -16.05 0.33
C GLY A 20 -16.73 -16.79 1.67
N SER A 21 -16.08 -16.19 2.66
CA SER A 21 -16.02 -16.59 4.08
C SER A 21 -15.23 -15.55 4.87
N THR A 22 -15.46 -15.43 6.18
CA THR A 22 -14.64 -14.58 7.06
C THR A 22 -13.14 -14.88 6.91
N MET A 23 -12.37 -13.89 6.48
CA MET A 23 -10.92 -13.99 6.31
C MET A 23 -10.25 -12.68 6.71
N SER A 24 -8.94 -12.74 6.99
CA SER A 24 -8.18 -11.53 7.25
C SER A 24 -7.93 -10.74 5.96
N VAL A 25 -7.73 -9.43 6.05
CA VAL A 25 -7.35 -8.58 4.91
C VAL A 25 -6.11 -9.14 4.22
N GLY A 26 -5.14 -9.62 5.01
CA GLY A 26 -3.93 -10.25 4.52
C GLY A 26 -4.20 -11.48 3.67
N ALA A 27 -4.95 -12.43 4.21
CA ALA A 27 -5.30 -13.66 3.49
C ALA A 27 -6.12 -13.37 2.22
N PHE A 28 -7.09 -12.45 2.31
CA PHE A 28 -7.87 -12.00 1.16
C PHE A 28 -6.98 -11.39 0.06
N SER A 29 -6.09 -10.48 0.44
CA SER A 29 -5.25 -9.73 -0.51
C SER A 29 -4.27 -10.64 -1.24
N ILE A 30 -3.61 -11.57 -0.52
CA ILE A 30 -2.68 -12.53 -1.13
C ILE A 30 -3.41 -13.43 -2.14
N LYS A 31 -4.56 -13.98 -1.75
CA LYS A 31 -5.41 -14.77 -2.66
C LYS A 31 -5.81 -13.95 -3.88
N ALA A 32 -6.19 -12.70 -3.69
CA ALA A 32 -6.55 -11.79 -4.77
C ALA A 32 -5.38 -11.51 -5.71
N PHE A 33 -4.17 -11.32 -5.19
CA PHE A 33 -2.98 -11.10 -6.01
C PHE A 33 -2.66 -12.33 -6.86
N GLU A 34 -2.68 -13.52 -6.25
CA GLU A 34 -2.42 -14.79 -6.94
C GLU A 34 -3.46 -15.07 -8.04
N GLN A 35 -4.75 -14.91 -7.74
CA GLN A 35 -5.82 -15.15 -8.70
C GLN A 35 -5.78 -14.21 -9.91
N ASN A 36 -5.22 -13.01 -9.75
CA ASN A 36 -5.16 -11.99 -10.79
C ASN A 36 -3.74 -11.83 -11.39
N ASN A 37 -2.81 -12.74 -11.06
CA ASN A 37 -1.40 -12.67 -11.49
C ASN A 37 -0.74 -11.32 -11.19
N ILE A 38 -1.08 -10.71 -10.06
CA ILE A 38 -0.46 -9.46 -9.59
C ILE A 38 0.85 -9.83 -8.90
N GLU A 39 1.96 -9.31 -9.41
CA GLU A 39 3.26 -9.52 -8.80
C GLU A 39 3.34 -8.81 -7.45
N TYR A 40 3.74 -9.54 -6.41
CA TYR A 40 3.87 -9.01 -5.05
C TYR A 40 5.05 -9.65 -4.31
N LYS A 41 5.54 -8.95 -3.29
CA LYS A 41 6.46 -9.49 -2.28
C LYS A 41 5.92 -9.16 -0.90
N GLY A 42 5.69 -10.17 -0.08
CA GLY A 42 5.11 -9.99 1.24
C GLY A 42 4.47 -11.28 1.77
N THR A 43 3.72 -11.14 2.86
CA THR A 43 2.97 -12.21 3.50
C THR A 43 1.59 -11.71 3.91
N VAL A 44 0.77 -12.57 4.51
CA VAL A 44 -0.53 -12.14 5.09
C VAL A 44 -0.38 -11.07 6.16
N ALA A 45 0.78 -10.97 6.84
CA ALA A 45 1.02 -9.96 7.87
C ALA A 45 1.38 -8.57 7.30
N GLY A 46 1.72 -8.49 6.02
CA GLY A 46 2.14 -7.23 5.40
C GLY A 46 2.70 -7.43 4.00
N VAL A 47 2.50 -6.42 3.16
CA VAL A 47 2.94 -6.42 1.76
C VAL A 47 4.04 -5.39 1.61
N ASN A 48 5.21 -5.81 1.12
CA ASN A 48 6.37 -4.96 0.95
C ASN A 48 6.44 -4.37 -0.46
N SER A 49 5.88 -5.06 -1.45
CA SER A 49 5.86 -4.60 -2.84
C SER A 49 4.67 -5.19 -3.58
N ILE A 50 4.05 -4.38 -4.44
CA ILE A 50 3.02 -4.79 -5.41
C ILE A 50 3.41 -4.12 -6.74
N PHE A 51 3.32 -4.83 -7.86
CA PHE A 51 3.75 -4.33 -9.17
C PHE A 51 5.21 -3.82 -9.17
N ASN A 52 6.10 -4.53 -8.46
CA ASN A 52 7.53 -4.19 -8.36
C ASN A 52 7.84 -2.79 -7.83
N THR A 53 6.98 -2.23 -6.96
CA THR A 53 7.34 -0.99 -6.26
C THR A 53 8.64 -1.17 -5.45
N PRO A 54 9.43 -0.11 -5.28
CA PRO A 54 10.65 -0.12 -4.47
C PRO A 54 10.40 -0.54 -3.01
N MET A 55 11.47 -0.97 -2.34
CA MET A 55 11.44 -1.38 -0.94
C MET A 55 12.75 -1.07 -0.23
N GLY A 56 12.71 -1.03 1.11
CA GLY A 56 13.89 -0.75 1.91
C GLY A 56 14.46 0.63 1.57
N LEU A 57 15.77 0.71 1.35
CA LEU A 57 16.44 1.97 1.03
C LEU A 57 15.99 2.55 -0.31
N ASP A 58 15.60 1.72 -1.28
CA ASP A 58 15.13 2.19 -2.58
C ASP A 58 13.75 2.86 -2.50
N ALA A 59 13.03 2.67 -1.39
CA ALA A 59 11.76 3.34 -1.07
C ALA A 59 11.92 4.55 -0.14
N MET A 60 13.15 5.00 0.11
CA MET A 60 13.44 6.21 0.86
C MET A 60 13.71 7.36 -0.10
N GLU A 61 13.06 8.49 0.14
CA GLU A 61 13.30 9.76 -0.55
C GLU A 61 13.95 10.73 0.46
N VAL A 62 15.25 11.01 0.30
CA VAL A 62 15.95 11.98 1.14
C VAL A 62 15.84 13.35 0.49
N LEU A 63 15.12 14.27 1.13
CA LEU A 63 14.82 15.60 0.60
C LEU A 63 15.83 16.63 1.10
N SER A 64 16.30 16.47 2.33
CA SER A 64 17.36 17.27 2.93
C SER A 64 18.02 16.52 4.11
N ASP A 65 18.94 17.17 4.82
CA ASP A 65 19.55 16.62 6.03
C ASP A 65 18.54 16.40 7.18
N THR A 66 17.37 17.08 7.16
CA THR A 66 16.35 16.97 8.21
C THR A 66 14.98 16.50 7.70
N GLU A 67 14.83 16.24 6.41
CA GLU A 67 13.57 15.84 5.80
C GLU A 67 13.74 14.60 4.93
N MET A 68 12.93 13.57 5.18
CA MET A 68 12.86 12.38 4.32
C MET A 68 11.45 11.79 4.29
N ARG A 69 11.14 11.06 3.22
CA ARG A 69 9.91 10.27 3.11
C ARG A 69 10.25 8.80 3.01
N ALA A 70 9.59 8.00 3.85
CA ALA A 70 9.67 6.54 3.80
C ALA A 70 8.41 6.00 3.16
N HIS A 71 8.55 5.37 1.99
CA HIS A 71 7.43 4.87 1.21
C HIS A 71 7.15 3.38 1.49
N GLY A 72 5.89 2.99 1.45
CA GLY A 72 5.44 1.64 1.70
C GLY A 72 3.96 1.44 1.43
N TRP A 73 3.49 0.20 1.56
CA TRP A 73 2.09 -0.13 1.30
C TRP A 73 1.24 0.02 2.56
N CYS A 74 0.15 0.75 2.41
CA CYS A 74 -0.88 0.94 3.42
C CYS A 74 -2.20 0.33 2.93
N TYR A 75 -3.08 0.00 3.86
CA TYR A 75 -4.37 -0.61 3.54
C TYR A 75 -5.52 0.02 4.32
N SER A 76 -6.72 -0.08 3.76
CA SER A 76 -7.95 0.34 4.41
C SER A 76 -9.07 -0.64 4.08
N VAL A 77 -10.06 -0.66 4.96
CA VAL A 77 -11.29 -1.42 4.79
C VAL A 77 -12.46 -0.46 4.99
N ASN A 78 -13.36 -0.38 4.00
CA ASN A 78 -14.53 0.48 4.03
C ASN A 78 -14.18 1.94 4.36
N GLY A 79 -13.11 2.45 3.76
CA GLY A 79 -12.61 3.82 3.95
C GLY A 79 -11.90 4.10 5.28
N LYS A 80 -11.64 3.08 6.11
CA LYS A 80 -10.91 3.21 7.38
C LYS A 80 -9.60 2.45 7.35
N SER A 81 -8.51 3.09 7.78
CA SER A 81 -7.19 2.47 7.88
C SER A 81 -6.99 1.90 9.30
N PRO A 82 -7.01 0.58 9.51
CA PRO A 82 -6.82 0.01 10.83
C PRO A 82 -5.36 0.12 11.29
N GLU A 83 -5.13 0.36 12.58
CA GLU A 83 -3.79 0.41 13.20
C GLU A 83 -3.24 -0.98 13.59
N VAL A 84 -3.72 -2.03 12.93
CA VAL A 84 -3.27 -3.41 13.14
C VAL A 84 -2.74 -3.99 11.83
N PHE A 85 -1.93 -5.04 11.91
CA PHE A 85 -1.48 -5.74 10.72
C PHE A 85 -2.65 -6.39 9.97
N PRO A 86 -2.58 -6.48 8.62
CA PRO A 86 -3.65 -7.03 7.80
C PRO A 86 -4.01 -8.49 8.10
N ASP A 87 -3.12 -9.27 8.73
CA ASP A 87 -3.45 -10.63 9.21
C ASP A 87 -4.33 -10.64 10.47
N LYS A 88 -4.44 -9.50 11.17
CA LYS A 88 -5.23 -9.35 12.40
C LYS A 88 -6.58 -8.69 12.17
N PHE A 89 -6.80 -8.05 11.01
CA PHE A 89 -8.07 -7.43 10.66
C PHE A 89 -8.91 -8.36 9.79
N TYR A 90 -10.08 -8.77 10.26
CA TYR A 90 -11.00 -9.65 9.53
C TYR A 90 -12.08 -8.86 8.81
N ILE A 91 -12.49 -9.37 7.65
CA ILE A 91 -13.46 -8.73 6.76
C ILE A 91 -14.63 -9.66 6.44
N GLU A 92 -15.78 -9.04 6.18
CA GLU A 92 -17.03 -9.67 5.76
C GLU A 92 -17.20 -9.58 4.23
N ASP A 93 -18.21 -10.26 3.68
CA ASP A 93 -18.36 -10.51 2.24
C ASP A 93 -18.47 -9.27 1.33
N ASP A 94 -18.84 -8.11 1.86
CA ASP A 94 -19.05 -6.85 1.14
C ASP A 94 -17.95 -5.80 1.38
N ALA A 95 -16.87 -6.19 2.07
CA ALA A 95 -15.81 -5.26 2.43
C ALA A 95 -15.06 -4.69 1.22
N ASP A 96 -14.94 -3.36 1.17
CA ASP A 96 -14.09 -2.66 0.23
C ASP A 96 -12.66 -2.56 0.79
N VAL A 97 -11.75 -3.33 0.21
CA VAL A 97 -10.33 -3.34 0.57
C VAL A 97 -9.54 -2.50 -0.42
N VAL A 98 -8.83 -1.49 0.08
CA VAL A 98 -7.95 -0.63 -0.72
C VAL A 98 -6.53 -0.76 -0.21
N TRP A 99 -5.59 -1.03 -1.11
CA TRP A 99 -4.16 -0.88 -0.89
C TRP A 99 -3.65 0.35 -1.64
N TRP A 100 -2.83 1.18 -0.99
CA TRP A 100 -2.16 2.30 -1.66
C TRP A 100 -0.69 2.38 -1.26
N PHE A 101 0.13 2.80 -2.22
CA PHE A 101 1.51 3.13 -1.93
C PHE A 101 1.55 4.51 -1.25
N GLY A 102 1.81 4.52 0.05
CA GLY A 102 1.84 5.72 0.87
C GLY A 102 3.24 6.03 1.38
N TYR A 103 3.39 7.17 2.04
CA TYR A 103 4.63 7.55 2.72
C TYR A 103 4.37 8.04 4.14
N ALA A 104 5.39 7.88 4.97
CA ALA A 104 5.54 8.59 6.23
C ALA A 104 6.55 9.73 6.03
N LEU A 105 6.23 10.92 6.54
CA LEU A 105 7.12 12.08 6.49
C LEU A 105 7.90 12.17 7.81
N TYR A 106 9.23 12.24 7.68
CA TYR A 106 10.13 12.57 8.76
C TYR A 106 10.62 14.01 8.58
N LEU A 107 10.51 14.82 9.63
CA LEU A 107 10.95 16.20 9.64
C LEU A 107 11.55 16.55 11.00
N ASP A 108 12.77 17.09 11.01
CA ASP A 108 13.45 17.64 12.20
C ASP A 108 13.51 16.68 13.41
N GLY A 109 13.64 15.38 13.18
CA GLY A 109 13.71 14.40 14.26
C GLY A 109 12.47 13.54 14.44
N GLU A 110 11.34 13.93 13.84
CA GLU A 110 10.01 13.39 14.15
C GLU A 110 9.29 12.83 12.92
N TRP A 111 8.57 11.72 13.11
CA TRP A 111 7.63 11.20 12.11
C TRP A 111 6.28 11.90 12.29
N ILE A 112 5.94 12.76 11.33
CA ILE A 112 4.78 13.67 11.44
C ILE A 112 3.56 13.20 10.66
N THR A 113 3.73 12.32 9.67
CA THR A 113 2.62 11.68 8.95
C THR A 113 2.90 10.21 8.72
N GLN A 114 1.85 9.44 8.45
CA GLN A 114 1.93 8.05 8.02
C GLN A 114 0.86 7.78 6.97
N CYS A 115 1.19 6.94 5.99
CA CYS A 115 0.28 6.50 4.93
C CYS A 115 -0.34 7.63 4.08
N SER A 116 0.34 8.77 3.94
CA SER A 116 -0.05 9.79 2.97
C SER A 116 0.12 9.23 1.55
N PRO A 117 -0.87 9.34 0.63
CA PRO A 117 -0.75 8.71 -0.69
C PRO A 117 0.41 9.28 -1.51
N THR A 118 1.29 8.40 -2.01
CA THR A 118 2.50 8.80 -2.74
C THR A 118 2.18 9.49 -4.05
N HIS A 119 1.09 9.13 -4.73
CA HIS A 119 0.69 9.77 -6.00
C HIS A 119 0.36 11.25 -5.88
N LEU A 120 0.12 11.77 -4.67
CA LEU A 120 -0.11 13.21 -4.47
C LEU A 120 1.15 14.05 -4.69
N ILE A 121 2.32 13.45 -4.45
CA ILE A 121 3.63 14.07 -4.67
C ILE A 121 4.34 13.49 -5.89
N ALA A 122 3.98 12.27 -6.30
CA ALA A 122 4.49 11.54 -7.47
C ALA A 122 6.01 11.69 -7.67
N PRO A 123 6.85 11.19 -6.73
CA PRO A 123 8.29 11.43 -6.74
C PRO A 123 8.93 10.92 -8.03
N GLU A 124 9.81 11.72 -8.64
CA GLU A 124 10.50 11.35 -9.89
C GLU A 124 11.22 10.01 -9.76
N GLN A 125 11.77 9.69 -8.58
CA GLN A 125 12.41 8.41 -8.27
C GLN A 125 11.53 7.18 -8.59
N PHE A 126 10.21 7.31 -8.51
CA PHE A 126 9.26 6.22 -8.76
C PHE A 126 8.45 6.42 -10.04
N CYS A 127 8.28 7.67 -10.45
CA CYS A 127 7.25 8.08 -11.40
C CYS A 127 7.77 8.69 -12.69
N SER A 128 9.08 8.77 -12.85
CA SER A 128 9.69 9.06 -14.15
C SER A 128 9.34 7.95 -15.14
N ALA A 129 8.47 8.24 -16.11
CA ALA A 129 8.37 7.44 -17.31
C ALA A 129 9.68 7.52 -18.09
N ASN A 130 10.10 6.41 -18.69
CA ASN A 130 11.20 6.34 -19.67
C ASN A 130 11.14 7.45 -20.73
#